data_AF-A0A6I1L7J2-F1
#
_entry.id   AF-A0A6I1L7J2-F1
#
_cell.length_a   1.000
_cell.length_b   1.000
_cell.length_c   1.000
_cell.angle_alpha   90.00
_cell.angle_beta   90.00
_cell.angle_gamma   90.00
#
_symmetry.space_group_name_H-M   'P 1'
#
loop_
_entity.id
_entity.type
_entity.pdbx_description
1 polymer ?
#
loop_
_entity_poly.entity_id
_entity_poly.type
_entity_poly.pdbx_seq_one_letter_code
_entity_poly.pdbx_strand_id
1 'polypeptide(L)'
;MINAVIAAVGTMLVLSLSRVHVVIAIIVGALVGGLTGGLGIDATLKAFNSGLGGGATVALSYALLGAFAVAIAKSGLAHALADKALLLVDRQEATGGSHVKWLLIGLLWVVAIASQNILPIHIAFIPLLVPPLLYVLTKLQLDRRLIACVMTFGLITPYMFLRAIVKSGV
;
A
#
# COMPACT_ATOMS: atom_id res chain seq x y z
N MET A 1 -19.26 24.43 -23.24
CA MET A 1 -17.93 23.76 -23.27
C MET A 1 -17.89 22.80 -22.10
N ILE A 2 -17.49 21.54 -22.32
CA ILE A 2 -17.33 20.58 -21.21
C ILE A 2 -16.00 20.87 -20.52
N ASN A 3 -15.94 20.78 -19.19
CA ASN A 3 -14.68 20.94 -18.48
C ASN A 3 -13.73 19.78 -18.86
N ALA A 4 -12.51 20.11 -19.31
CA ALA A 4 -11.51 19.13 -19.72
C ALA A 4 -11.21 18.09 -18.64
N VAL A 5 -11.25 18.50 -17.37
CA VAL A 5 -11.07 17.58 -16.23
C VAL A 5 -12.22 16.56 -16.15
N ILE A 6 -13.46 17.02 -16.32
CA ILE A 6 -14.64 16.16 -16.28
C ILE A 6 -14.61 15.18 -17.46
N ALA A 7 -14.23 15.64 -18.65
CA ALA A 7 -14.07 14.77 -19.82
C ALA A 7 -12.99 13.70 -19.62
N ALA A 8 -11.82 14.07 -19.08
CA ALA A 8 -10.72 13.16 -18.80
C ALA A 8 -11.10 12.08 -17.77
N VAL A 9 -11.58 12.50 -16.60
CA VAL A 9 -11.93 11.59 -15.49
C VAL A 9 -13.14 10.75 -15.85
N GLY A 10 -14.15 11.33 -16.51
CA GLY A 10 -15.33 10.62 -17.00
C GLY A 10 -14.95 9.52 -17.98
N THR A 11 -14.09 9.82 -18.97
CA THR A 11 -13.62 8.81 -19.94
C THR A 11 -12.84 7.70 -19.27
N MET A 12 -11.93 8.04 -18.34
CA MET A 12 -11.17 7.06 -17.56
C MET A 12 -12.10 6.14 -16.74
N LEU A 13 -13.11 6.69 -16.08
CA LEU A 13 -14.09 5.94 -15.29
C LEU A 13 -14.93 5.01 -16.16
N VAL A 14 -15.47 5.52 -17.28
CA VAL A 14 -16.28 4.72 -18.21
C VAL A 14 -15.48 3.54 -18.77
N LEU A 15 -14.23 3.78 -19.17
CA LEU A 15 -13.32 2.71 -19.64
C LEU A 15 -13.03 1.69 -18.53
N SER A 16 -12.74 2.16 -17.32
CA SER A 16 -12.47 1.27 -16.17
C SER A 16 -13.69 0.42 -15.79
N LEU A 17 -14.90 1.00 -15.84
CA LEU A 17 -16.16 0.28 -15.62
C LEU A 17 -16.46 -0.73 -16.74
N SER A 18 -16.03 -0.41 -17.96
CA SER A 18 -16.11 -1.31 -19.13
C SER A 18 -15.06 -2.43 -19.11
N ARG A 19 -14.37 -2.64 -17.98
CA ARG A 19 -13.29 -3.63 -17.78
C ARG A 19 -12.07 -3.42 -18.68
N VAL A 20 -11.84 -2.20 -19.17
CA VAL A 20 -10.59 -1.85 -19.84
C VAL A 20 -9.49 -1.71 -18.80
N HIS A 21 -8.28 -2.17 -19.13
CA HIS A 21 -7.14 -2.11 -18.21
C HIS A 21 -6.84 -0.65 -17.81
N VAL A 22 -6.56 -0.43 -16.52
CA VAL A 22 -6.43 0.93 -15.95
C VAL A 22 -5.37 1.77 -16.66
N VAL A 23 -4.28 1.15 -17.11
CA VAL A 23 -3.20 1.83 -17.85
C VAL A 23 -3.73 2.44 -19.15
N ILE A 24 -4.54 1.69 -19.89
CA ILE A 24 -5.15 2.16 -21.15
C ILE A 24 -6.15 3.28 -20.84
N ALA A 25 -6.96 3.11 -19.79
CA ALA A 25 -7.94 4.11 -19.37
C ALA A 25 -7.28 5.46 -19.00
N ILE A 26 -6.14 5.45 -18.33
CA ILE A 26 -5.38 6.65 -17.96
C ILE A 26 -4.77 7.31 -19.21
N ILE A 27 -4.21 6.52 -20.15
CA ILE A 27 -3.65 7.06 -21.40
C ILE A 27 -4.75 7.76 -22.21
N VAL A 28 -5.89 7.10 -22.43
CA VAL A 28 -7.01 7.66 -23.19
C VAL A 28 -7.61 8.87 -22.47
N GLY A 29 -7.78 8.80 -21.14
CA GLY A 29 -8.26 9.93 -20.33
C GLY A 29 -7.33 11.15 -20.42
N ALA A 30 -6.02 10.94 -20.40
CA ALA A 30 -5.03 12.02 -20.55
C ALA A 30 -5.09 12.66 -21.95
N LEU A 31 -5.25 11.85 -23.01
CA LEU A 31 -5.42 12.35 -24.37
C LEU A 31 -6.71 13.15 -24.53
N VAL A 32 -7.84 12.63 -24.03
CA VAL A 32 -9.13 13.33 -24.07
C VAL A 32 -9.07 14.62 -23.27
N GLY A 33 -8.48 14.62 -22.08
CA GLY A 33 -8.29 15.81 -21.26
C GLY A 33 -7.41 16.87 -21.92
N GLY A 34 -6.30 16.47 -22.51
CA GLY A 34 -5.39 17.40 -23.20
C GLY A 34 -6.02 18.03 -24.43
N LEU A 35 -6.69 17.23 -25.26
CA LEU A 35 -7.37 17.70 -26.47
C LEU A 35 -8.56 18.60 -26.15
N THR A 36 -9.41 18.21 -25.19
CA THR A 36 -10.56 19.04 -24.76
C THR A 36 -10.13 20.29 -24.01
N GLY A 37 -8.94 20.28 -23.40
CA GLY A 37 -8.31 21.44 -22.77
C GLY A 37 -7.60 22.39 -23.74
N GLY A 38 -7.58 22.09 -25.05
CA GLY A 38 -6.99 22.97 -26.07
C GLY A 38 -5.47 22.91 -26.17
N LEU A 39 -4.81 21.91 -25.55
CA LEU A 39 -3.35 21.76 -25.60
C LEU A 39 -2.84 21.30 -26.99
N GLY A 40 -3.70 20.66 -27.79
CA GLY A 40 -3.26 19.99 -29.03
C GLY A 40 -2.43 18.72 -28.75
N ILE A 41 -2.14 17.94 -29.78
CA ILE A 41 -1.50 16.60 -29.64
C ILE A 41 -0.09 16.71 -29.07
N ASP A 42 0.75 17.58 -29.62
CA ASP A 42 2.16 17.71 -29.21
C ASP A 42 2.30 18.14 -27.74
N ALA A 43 1.55 19.16 -27.31
CA ALA A 43 1.63 19.62 -25.93
C ALA A 43 0.98 18.64 -24.95
N THR A 44 -0.08 17.92 -25.37
CA THR A 44 -0.68 16.84 -24.57
C THR A 44 0.32 15.71 -24.32
N LEU A 45 1.02 15.25 -25.35
CA LEU A 45 2.04 14.22 -25.22
C LEU A 45 3.22 14.70 -24.36
N LYS A 46 3.63 15.96 -24.50
CA LYS A 46 4.68 16.56 -23.66
C LYS A 46 4.27 16.62 -22.19
N ALA A 47 3.05 17.05 -21.91
CA ALA A 47 2.50 17.10 -20.55
C ALA A 47 2.35 15.70 -19.94
N PHE A 48 1.86 14.73 -20.72
CA PHE A 48 1.75 13.33 -20.30
C PHE A 48 3.12 12.73 -19.95
N ASN A 49 4.11 12.88 -20.84
CA ASN A 49 5.47 12.38 -20.60
C ASN A 49 6.13 13.06 -19.39
N SER A 50 5.94 14.37 -19.23
CA SER A 50 6.42 15.09 -18.04
C SER A 50 5.75 14.60 -16.76
N GLY A 51 4.46 14.24 -16.82
CA GLY A 51 3.72 13.69 -15.70
C GLY A 51 4.19 12.27 -15.31
N LEU A 52 4.62 11.46 -16.28
CA LEU A 52 5.19 10.13 -16.02
C LEU A 52 6.53 10.20 -15.29
N GLY A 53 7.38 11.18 -15.61
CA GLY A 53 8.73 11.31 -15.03
C GLY A 53 8.72 11.38 -13.50
N GLY A 54 7.80 12.14 -12.90
CA GLY A 54 7.66 12.22 -11.44
C GLY A 54 7.20 10.91 -10.78
N GLY A 55 6.42 10.10 -11.49
CA GLY A 55 5.93 8.80 -11.03
C GLY A 55 6.86 7.62 -11.35
N ALA A 56 7.77 7.76 -12.31
CA ALA A 56 8.60 6.66 -12.81
C ALA A 56 9.53 6.08 -11.74
N THR A 57 10.19 6.94 -10.94
CA THR A 57 11.05 6.50 -9.83
C THR A 57 10.25 5.74 -8.77
N VAL A 58 9.03 6.19 -8.49
CA VAL A 58 8.12 5.54 -7.54
C VAL A 58 7.66 4.19 -8.08
N ALA A 59 7.31 4.12 -9.37
CA ALA A 59 6.91 2.87 -10.04
C ALA A 59 8.05 1.84 -10.04
N LEU A 60 9.28 2.26 -10.33
CA LEU A 60 10.45 1.37 -10.29
C LEU A 60 10.71 0.86 -8.87
N SER A 61 10.60 1.72 -7.87
CA SER A 61 10.75 1.34 -6.46
C SER A 61 9.70 0.30 -6.04
N TYR A 62 8.45 0.47 -6.47
CA TYR A 62 7.39 -0.52 -6.23
C TYR A 62 7.62 -1.84 -6.95
N ALA A 63 8.09 -1.80 -8.20
CA ALA A 63 8.42 -3.01 -8.94
C ALA A 63 9.55 -3.80 -8.26
N LEU A 64 10.62 -3.11 -7.85
CA LEU A 64 11.75 -3.72 -7.12
C LEU A 64 11.31 -4.28 -5.78
N LEU A 65 10.45 -3.57 -5.06
CA LEU A 65 9.95 -4.03 -3.78
C LEU A 65 8.99 -5.23 -3.91
N GLY A 66 8.16 -5.25 -4.95
CA GLY A 66 7.36 -6.41 -5.30
C GLY A 66 8.24 -7.62 -5.63
N ALA A 67 9.30 -7.42 -6.41
CA ALA A 67 10.30 -8.45 -6.70
C ALA A 67 11.01 -8.95 -5.43
N PHE A 68 11.35 -8.04 -4.51
CA PHE A 68 11.94 -8.38 -3.21
C PHE A 68 10.98 -9.18 -2.33
N ALA A 69 9.71 -8.79 -2.26
CA ALA A 69 8.68 -9.53 -1.51
C ALA A 69 8.50 -10.95 -2.05
N VAL A 70 8.51 -11.12 -3.38
CA VAL A 70 8.46 -12.44 -4.02
C VAL A 70 9.74 -13.25 -3.71
N ALA A 71 10.92 -12.61 -3.74
CA ALA A 71 12.18 -13.27 -3.40
C ALA A 71 12.23 -13.74 -1.95
N ILE A 72 11.76 -12.94 -0.98
CA ILE A 72 11.63 -13.33 0.43
C ILE A 72 10.62 -14.46 0.61
N ALA A 73 9.47 -14.38 -0.06
CA ALA A 73 8.46 -15.44 0.02
C ALA A 73 9.00 -16.78 -0.51
N LYS A 74 9.84 -16.74 -1.56
CA LYS A 74 10.47 -17.93 -2.14
C LYS A 74 11.74 -18.41 -1.43
N SER A 75 12.43 -17.56 -0.66
CA SER A 75 13.67 -17.94 0.03
C SER A 75 13.47 -18.80 1.29
N GLY A 76 12.22 -18.98 1.74
CA GLY A 76 11.92 -19.73 2.96
C GLY A 76 12.23 -18.96 4.27
N LEU A 77 12.87 -17.79 4.20
CA LEU A 77 13.14 -16.93 5.36
C LEU A 77 11.85 -16.54 6.10
N ALA A 78 10.81 -16.24 5.34
CA ALA A 78 9.47 -15.95 5.88
C ALA A 78 8.95 -17.10 6.75
N HIS A 79 9.14 -18.34 6.32
CA HIS A 79 8.71 -19.54 7.06
C HIS A 79 9.58 -19.76 8.29
N ALA A 80 10.90 -19.61 8.17
CA ALA A 80 11.83 -19.75 9.30
C ALA A 80 11.59 -18.72 10.41
N LEU A 81 11.30 -17.46 10.04
CA LEU A 81 10.94 -16.41 11.01
C LEU A 81 9.60 -16.72 11.68
N ALA A 82 8.64 -17.22 10.91
CA ALA A 82 7.34 -17.58 11.43
C ALA A 82 7.39 -18.78 12.38
N ASP A 83 8.14 -19.82 12.04
CA ASP A 83 8.34 -20.98 12.91
C ASP A 83 9.04 -20.58 14.22
N LYS A 84 10.05 -19.70 14.16
CA LYS A 84 10.67 -19.13 15.37
C LYS A 84 9.69 -18.33 16.22
N ALA A 85 8.87 -17.49 15.59
CA ALA A 85 7.83 -16.73 16.28
C ALA A 85 6.82 -17.67 16.95
N LEU A 86 6.38 -18.72 16.25
CA LEU A 86 5.49 -19.73 16.80
C LEU A 86 6.11 -20.48 17.98
N LEU A 87 7.39 -20.85 17.92
CA LEU A 87 8.08 -21.49 19.06
C LEU A 87 8.19 -20.57 20.29
N LEU A 88 8.36 -19.27 20.08
CA LEU A 88 8.33 -18.27 21.17
C LEU A 88 6.93 -18.13 21.76
N VAL A 89 5.90 -18.20 20.92
CA VAL A 89 4.47 -18.13 21.31
C VAL A 89 4.01 -19.41 22.02
N ASP A 90 4.36 -20.59 21.52
CA ASP A 90 4.01 -21.89 22.09
C ASP A 90 4.62 -22.09 23.49
N ARG A 91 5.83 -21.56 23.71
CA ARG A 91 6.44 -21.45 25.04
C ARG A 91 5.65 -20.57 26.03
N GLN A 92 4.87 -19.61 25.53
CA GLN A 92 3.99 -18.77 26.35
C GLN A 92 2.54 -19.31 26.44
N GLU A 93 2.08 -20.16 25.52
CA GLU A 93 0.73 -20.74 25.56
C GLU A 93 0.49 -21.67 26.75
N ALA A 94 1.55 -22.20 27.37
CA ALA A 94 1.47 -22.98 28.61
C ALA A 94 0.74 -22.25 29.76
N THR A 95 0.50 -20.93 29.66
CA THR A 95 -0.25 -20.13 30.64
C THR A 95 -1.44 -19.33 30.08
N GLY A 96 -1.80 -19.44 28.78
CA GLY A 96 -3.06 -18.86 28.24
C GLY A 96 -3.01 -18.32 26.80
N GLY A 97 -3.40 -19.14 25.82
CA GLY A 97 -3.31 -18.84 24.37
C GLY A 97 -4.12 -17.66 23.82
N SER A 98 -5.04 -17.06 24.60
CA SER A 98 -5.77 -15.85 24.18
C SER A 98 -4.89 -14.58 24.26
N HIS A 99 -4.01 -14.49 25.25
CA HIS A 99 -3.17 -13.30 25.46
C HIS A 99 -2.16 -13.09 24.35
N VAL A 100 -1.63 -14.18 23.78
CA VAL A 100 -0.58 -14.09 22.76
C VAL A 100 -1.11 -13.58 21.42
N LYS A 101 -2.34 -13.95 21.06
CA LYS A 101 -3.05 -13.40 19.88
C LYS A 101 -3.20 -11.89 19.98
N TRP A 102 -3.68 -11.40 21.12
CA TRP A 102 -3.83 -9.96 21.37
C TRP A 102 -2.49 -9.22 21.42
N LEU A 103 -1.45 -9.84 21.98
CA LEU A 103 -0.10 -9.28 22.01
C LEU A 103 0.48 -9.15 20.59
N LEU A 104 0.29 -10.15 19.72
CA LEU A 104 0.73 -10.08 18.32
C LEU A 104 0.02 -8.95 17.56
N ILE A 105 -1.31 -8.81 17.74
CA ILE A 105 -2.09 -7.74 17.13
C ILE A 105 -1.63 -6.37 17.63
N GLY A 106 -1.40 -6.23 18.95
CA GLY A 106 -0.88 -5.01 19.56
C GLY A 106 0.52 -4.64 19.05
N LEU A 107 1.42 -5.62 18.96
CA LEU A 107 2.75 -5.44 18.38
C LEU A 107 2.66 -4.95 16.93
N LEU A 108 1.81 -5.59 16.12
CA LEU A 108 1.61 -5.22 14.73
C LEU A 108 1.09 -3.79 14.58
N TRP A 109 0.19 -3.38 15.47
CA TRP A 109 -0.34 -2.03 15.54
C TRP A 109 0.74 -1.00 15.89
N VAL A 110 1.56 -1.27 16.91
CA VAL A 110 2.68 -0.38 17.31
C VAL A 110 3.70 -0.26 16.18
N VAL A 111 4.07 -1.37 15.54
CA VAL A 111 5.00 -1.36 14.41
C VAL A 111 4.41 -0.60 13.22
N ALA A 112 3.11 -0.72 12.94
CA ALA A 112 2.44 0.05 11.89
C ALA A 112 2.50 1.57 12.15
N ILE A 113 2.29 2.00 13.40
CA ILE A 113 2.41 3.40 13.80
C ILE A 113 3.87 3.87 13.68
N ALA A 114 4.82 3.07 14.17
CA ALA A 114 6.25 3.38 14.12
C ALA A 114 6.78 3.47 12.67
N SER A 115 6.25 2.64 11.77
CA SER A 115 6.61 2.65 10.34
C SER A 115 6.22 3.93 9.60
N GLN A 116 5.40 4.80 10.20
CA GLN A 116 5.13 6.14 9.65
C GLN A 116 6.01 7.23 10.27
N ASN A 117 6.45 7.06 11.51
CA ASN A 117 7.06 8.12 12.31
C ASN A 117 8.59 8.02 12.46
N ILE A 118 9.15 6.80 12.49
CA ILE A 118 10.58 6.56 12.80
C ILE A 118 11.41 6.25 11.55
N LEU A 119 10.84 5.49 10.61
CA LEU A 119 11.46 5.17 9.32
C LEU A 119 10.41 5.46 8.24
N PRO A 120 10.64 6.35 7.27
CA PRO A 120 9.66 6.69 6.22
C PRO A 120 9.56 5.57 5.16
N ILE A 121 9.33 4.34 5.60
CA ILE A 121 9.21 3.12 4.80
C ILE A 121 7.75 2.66 4.64
N HIS A 122 6.76 3.47 5.05
CA HIS A 122 5.33 3.11 5.03
C HIS A 122 4.85 2.51 3.68
N ILE A 123 5.43 2.98 2.58
CA ILE A 123 5.19 2.48 1.23
C ILE A 123 5.70 1.04 1.06
N ALA A 124 6.87 0.77 1.62
CA ALA A 124 7.56 -0.50 1.48
C ALA A 124 7.20 -1.55 2.54
N PHE A 125 6.64 -1.08 3.64
CA PHE A 125 6.33 -1.85 4.84
C PHE A 125 5.33 -2.97 4.60
N ILE A 126 4.24 -2.71 3.87
CA ILE A 126 3.18 -3.68 3.64
C ILE A 126 3.69 -4.90 2.85
N PRO A 127 4.25 -4.77 1.64
CA PRO A 127 4.73 -5.92 0.89
C PRO A 127 5.93 -6.62 1.55
N LEU A 128 6.67 -5.95 2.44
CA LEU A 128 7.74 -6.58 3.20
C LEU A 128 7.22 -7.42 4.38
N LEU A 129 6.27 -6.88 5.14
CA LEU A 129 5.82 -7.45 6.42
C LEU A 129 4.68 -8.46 6.25
N VAL A 130 3.77 -8.23 5.30
CA VAL A 130 2.58 -9.07 5.12
C VAL A 130 2.91 -10.52 4.70
N PRO A 131 3.86 -10.80 3.77
CA PRO A 131 4.13 -12.17 3.36
C PRO A 131 4.65 -13.07 4.49
N PRO A 132 5.65 -12.66 5.31
CA PRO A 132 6.08 -13.45 6.47
C PRO A 132 4.99 -13.65 7.51
N LEU A 133 4.20 -12.62 7.79
CA LEU A 133 3.14 -12.70 8.80
C LEU A 133 1.98 -13.56 8.35
N LEU A 134 1.65 -13.62 7.06
CA LEU A 134 0.55 -14.44 6.56
C LEU A 134 0.65 -15.91 7.00
N TYR A 135 1.86 -16.47 7.07
CA TYR A 135 2.07 -17.83 7.56
C TYR A 135 1.80 -17.95 9.07
N VAL A 136 2.33 -17.02 9.88
CA VAL A 136 2.08 -16.94 11.34
C VAL A 136 0.58 -16.80 11.65
N LEU A 137 -0.09 -15.88 10.94
CA LEU A 137 -1.52 -15.61 11.10
C LEU A 137 -2.38 -16.81 10.75
N THR A 138 -2.00 -17.55 9.70
CA THR A 138 -2.71 -18.77 9.29
C THR A 138 -2.56 -19.87 10.33
N LYS A 139 -1.36 -20.02 10.94
CA LYS A 139 -1.12 -21.00 12.02
C LYS A 139 -1.86 -20.65 13.32
N LEU A 140 -1.93 -19.38 13.69
CA LEU A 140 -2.67 -18.89 14.88
C LEU A 140 -4.19 -18.75 14.64
N GLN A 141 -4.66 -19.08 13.43
CA GLN A 141 -6.04 -18.86 12.98
C GLN A 141 -6.56 -17.43 13.23
N LEU A 142 -5.70 -16.44 12.96
CA LEU A 142 -6.09 -15.04 13.00
C LEU A 142 -6.74 -14.62 11.68
N ASP A 143 -7.83 -13.86 11.77
CA ASP A 143 -8.51 -13.35 10.59
C ASP A 143 -7.64 -12.31 9.88
N ARG A 144 -7.34 -12.57 8.60
CA ARG A 144 -6.58 -11.68 7.72
C ARG A 144 -7.27 -10.32 7.55
N ARG A 145 -8.60 -10.26 7.68
CA ARG A 145 -9.38 -9.01 7.62
C ARG A 145 -9.10 -8.11 8.82
N LEU A 146 -9.07 -8.67 10.03
CA LEU A 146 -8.75 -7.94 11.25
C LEU A 146 -7.34 -7.33 11.15
N ILE A 147 -6.38 -8.12 10.69
CA ILE A 147 -4.99 -7.69 10.49
C ILE A 147 -4.91 -6.53 9.49
N ALA A 148 -5.60 -6.66 8.35
CA ALA A 148 -5.67 -5.59 7.36
C ALA A 148 -6.27 -4.31 7.98
N CYS A 149 -7.37 -4.41 8.72
CA CYS A 149 -7.97 -3.27 9.42
C CYS A 149 -6.99 -2.63 10.42
N VAL A 150 -6.31 -3.42 11.26
CA VAL A 150 -5.36 -2.92 12.26
C VAL A 150 -4.16 -2.25 11.60
N MET A 151 -3.59 -2.81 10.53
CA MET A 151 -2.50 -2.19 9.78
C MET A 151 -2.96 -0.90 9.10
N THR A 152 -4.14 -0.90 8.47
CA THR A 152 -4.67 0.28 7.77
C THR A 152 -4.99 1.40 8.76
N PHE A 153 -5.55 1.07 9.93
CA PHE A 153 -5.78 2.01 11.01
C PHE A 153 -4.45 2.52 11.61
N GLY A 154 -3.50 1.63 11.87
CA GLY A 154 -2.16 1.98 12.37
C GLY A 154 -1.34 2.83 11.39
N LEU A 155 -1.63 2.77 10.08
CA LEU A 155 -1.00 3.62 9.07
C LEU A 155 -1.77 4.93 8.88
N ILE A 156 -3.10 4.92 8.74
CA ILE A 156 -3.85 6.15 8.41
C ILE A 156 -4.02 7.06 9.63
N THR A 157 -4.28 6.50 10.81
CA THR A 157 -4.58 7.29 12.02
C THR A 157 -3.40 8.19 12.45
N PRO A 158 -2.14 7.73 12.48
CA PRO A 158 -1.01 8.60 12.77
C PRO A 158 -0.83 9.70 11.73
N TYR A 159 -1.04 9.39 10.45
CA TYR A 159 -1.00 10.40 9.40
C TYR A 159 -2.03 11.51 9.62
N MET A 160 -3.26 11.14 10.00
CA MET A 160 -4.33 12.10 10.30
C MET A 160 -4.02 12.92 11.55
N PHE A 161 -3.55 12.28 12.64
CA PHE A 161 -3.30 12.95 13.92
C PHE A 161 -2.03 13.80 13.92
N LEU A 162 -0.92 13.30 13.34
CA LEU A 162 0.35 14.02 13.33
C LEU A 162 0.31 15.22 12.37
N ARG A 163 -0.34 15.12 11.21
CA ARG A 163 -0.60 16.31 10.37
C ARG A 163 -1.58 17.28 11.02
N ALA A 164 -2.58 16.80 11.77
CA ALA A 164 -3.49 17.68 12.49
C ALA A 164 -2.76 18.51 13.56
N ILE A 165 -1.82 17.91 14.28
CA ILE A 165 -1.00 18.60 15.31
C ILE A 165 0.03 19.55 14.68
N VAL A 166 0.71 19.15 13.60
CA VAL A 166 1.70 20.01 12.92
C VAL A 166 1.05 21.23 12.25
N LYS A 167 -0.22 21.15 11.85
CA LYS A 167 -0.95 22.25 11.22
C LYS A 167 -1.73 23.15 12.21
N SER A 168 -1.75 22.82 13.50
CA SER A 168 -2.39 23.63 14.56
C SER A 168 -1.39 24.35 15.46
N GLY A 169 -0.11 24.36 15.07
CA GLY A 169 0.98 25.07 15.76
C GLY A 169 1.66 26.17 14.94
N VAL A 170 1.04 26.67 13.86
CA VAL A 170 1.39 27.93 13.16
C VAL A 170 0.10 28.60 12.69
#